data_AF-A0A7X6PYM5-F1
#
_entry.id   AF-A0A7X6PYM5-F1
#
_cell.length_a   1.000
_cell.length_b   1.000
_cell.length_c   1.000
_cell.angle_alpha   90.00
_cell.angle_beta   90.00
_cell.angle_gamma   90.00
#
_symmetry.space_group_name_H-M   'P 1'
#
loop_
_entity.id
_entity.type
_entity.pdbx_description
1 polymer ?
#
loop_
_entity_poly.entity_id
_entity_poly.type
_entity_poly.pdbx_seq_one_letter_code
_entity_poly.pdbx_strand_id
1 'polypeptide(L)'
;MDLFDYIHKRKSCREYILEPLGKSELSEIEKKIGSFELLFEDAPISYRFVSETKGMFHVLAPHYLVFSGVGKDRELENAGFIGQQLMLWLSSQNLGGVWLGASRDVSVNRSSSDIVIIAFGRAPGSIYRELSEFRRKSTVEISNIPKNKFIKAAHLAPSGLNLQPWYFKKVDNKVIIYRQILKLPMSLAYKLTKVDMGIVLSHFYVAYKHFNKDFKFHEDDLNHPKKGYKYFGYIDFSE
;
A
#
# COMPACT_ATOMS: atom_id res chain seq x y z
N MET A 1 1.92 -16.27 11.45
CA MET A 1 1.04 -16.07 10.29
C MET A 1 1.83 -15.34 9.23
N ASP A 2 1.84 -15.86 8.01
CA ASP A 2 2.60 -15.28 6.91
C ASP A 2 1.71 -14.36 6.06
N LEU A 3 2.08 -13.07 5.95
CA LEU A 3 1.32 -12.11 5.16
C LEU A 3 1.48 -12.34 3.65
N PHE A 4 2.50 -13.09 3.22
CA PHE A 4 2.77 -13.39 1.82
C PHE A 4 1.63 -14.17 1.16
N ASP A 5 0.99 -15.09 1.90
CA ASP A 5 -0.16 -15.87 1.44
C ASP A 5 -1.35 -14.98 1.06
N TYR A 6 -1.42 -13.77 1.63
CA TYR A 6 -2.51 -12.83 1.41
C TYR A 6 -2.29 -11.91 0.21
N ILE A 7 -1.06 -11.82 -0.32
CA ILE A 7 -0.77 -11.05 -1.55
C ILE A 7 -1.59 -11.56 -2.74
N HIS A 8 -1.70 -12.88 -2.88
CA HIS A 8 -2.31 -13.55 -4.03
C HIS A 8 -3.84 -13.64 -3.95
N LYS A 9 -4.43 -13.30 -2.81
CA LYS A 9 -5.88 -13.41 -2.58
C LYS A 9 -6.56 -12.13 -2.14
N ARG A 10 -5.85 -11.13 -1.60
CA ARG A 10 -6.46 -9.89 -1.11
C ARG A 10 -7.28 -9.18 -2.20
N LYS A 11 -8.57 -8.95 -1.93
CA LYS A 11 -9.50 -8.17 -2.74
C LYS A 11 -9.72 -6.78 -2.14
N SER A 12 -10.12 -5.81 -2.95
CA SER A 12 -10.63 -4.53 -2.44
C SER A 12 -12.13 -4.65 -2.20
N CYS A 13 -12.55 -4.63 -0.94
CA CYS A 13 -13.94 -4.80 -0.53
C CYS A 13 -14.65 -3.45 -0.43
N ARG A 14 -15.85 -3.33 -0.99
CA ARG A 14 -16.63 -2.07 -0.98
C ARG A 14 -18.03 -2.22 -0.42
N GLU A 15 -18.33 -3.40 0.10
CA GLU A 15 -19.59 -3.74 0.73
C GLU A 15 -19.26 -4.43 2.05
N TYR A 16 -19.98 -4.04 3.10
CA TYR A 16 -19.69 -4.43 4.47
C TYR A 16 -20.97 -4.76 5.23
N ILE A 17 -20.86 -5.67 6.18
CA ILE A 17 -21.80 -5.81 7.28
C ILE A 17 -21.54 -4.64 8.22
N LEU A 18 -22.57 -3.83 8.49
CA LEU A 18 -22.41 -2.56 9.22
C LEU A 18 -22.33 -2.73 10.75
N GLU A 19 -22.46 -3.96 11.25
CA GLU A 19 -22.20 -4.26 12.65
C GLU A 19 -20.72 -3.95 12.98
N PRO A 20 -20.44 -3.06 13.94
CA PRO A 20 -19.08 -2.72 14.30
C PRO A 20 -18.34 -3.90 14.93
N LEU A 21 -17.06 -4.05 14.57
CA LEU A 21 -16.11 -4.84 15.36
C LEU A 21 -16.13 -4.46 16.85
N GLY A 22 -15.95 -5.46 17.71
CA GLY A 22 -15.90 -5.28 19.16
C GLY A 22 -14.65 -4.54 19.62
N LYS A 23 -14.67 -4.03 20.86
CA LYS A 23 -13.53 -3.28 21.45
C LYS A 23 -12.22 -4.09 21.47
N SER A 24 -12.29 -5.39 21.75
CA SER A 24 -11.11 -6.27 21.75
C SER A 24 -10.50 -6.40 20.36
N GLU A 25 -11.32 -6.56 19.32
CA GLU A 25 -10.88 -6.65 17.92
C GLU A 25 -10.20 -5.35 17.47
N LEU A 26 -10.79 -4.20 17.82
CA LEU A 26 -10.21 -2.89 17.51
C LEU A 26 -8.87 -2.66 18.23
N SER A 27 -8.77 -3.08 19.50
CA SER A 27 -7.52 -3.00 20.26
C SER A 27 -6.43 -3.93 19.67
N GLU A 28 -6.82 -5.10 19.15
CA GLU A 28 -5.88 -5.98 18.45
C GLU A 28 -5.37 -5.35 17.15
N ILE A 29 -6.26 -4.72 16.36
CA ILE A 29 -5.88 -3.95 15.16
C ILE A 29 -4.88 -2.84 15.53
N GLU A 30 -5.17 -2.06 16.57
CA GLU A 30 -4.30 -0.97 17.04
C GLU A 30 -2.92 -1.48 17.46
N LYS A 31 -2.88 -2.52 18.30
CA LYS A 31 -1.63 -3.19 18.70
C LYS A 31 -0.88 -3.71 17.49
N LYS A 32 -1.59 -4.25 16.50
CA LYS A 32 -0.97 -4.77 15.28
C LYS A 32 -0.36 -3.64 14.45
N ILE A 33 -1.05 -2.51 14.29
CA ILE A 33 -0.50 -1.34 13.58
C ILE A 33 0.80 -0.89 14.23
N GLY A 34 0.85 -0.80 15.57
CA GLY A 34 2.06 -0.45 16.31
C GLY A 34 3.22 -1.46 16.21
N SER A 35 2.97 -2.66 15.67
CA SER A 35 3.99 -3.70 15.47
C SER A 35 4.58 -3.74 14.07
N PHE A 36 4.07 -2.93 13.13
CA PHE A 36 4.54 -2.94 11.75
C PHE A 36 5.83 -2.14 11.59
N GLU A 37 6.70 -2.61 10.70
CA GLU A 37 7.93 -1.90 10.35
C GLU A 37 7.58 -0.63 9.57
N LEU A 38 8.36 0.42 9.76
CA LEU A 38 8.38 1.59 8.91
C LEU A 38 9.27 1.31 7.69
N LEU A 39 8.97 1.93 6.55
CA LEU A 39 9.91 1.98 5.43
C LEU A 39 11.05 2.95 5.74
N PHE A 40 10.72 4.05 6.42
CA PHE A 40 11.66 5.08 6.86
C PHE A 40 11.43 5.39 8.35
N GLU A 41 12.37 5.02 9.21
CA GLU A 41 12.24 5.18 10.66
C GLU A 41 12.17 6.66 11.10
N ASP A 42 12.74 7.57 10.31
CA ASP A 42 12.80 9.01 10.58
C ASP A 42 11.53 9.78 10.16
N ALA A 43 10.55 9.09 9.56
CA ALA A 43 9.32 9.68 9.04
C ALA A 43 8.05 9.02 9.64
N PRO A 44 7.89 9.00 10.98
CA PRO A 44 6.74 8.36 11.61
C PRO A 44 5.43 8.97 11.14
N ILE A 45 4.36 8.17 11.17
CA ILE A 45 3.00 8.62 10.86
C ILE A 45 2.10 8.39 12.06
N SER A 46 1.02 9.16 12.15
CA SER A 46 -0.06 8.91 13.10
C SER A 46 -1.25 8.25 12.41
N TYR A 47 -2.11 7.62 13.21
CA TYR A 47 -3.37 7.07 12.73
C TYR A 47 -4.48 7.35 13.73
N ARG A 48 -5.73 7.36 13.24
CA ARG A 48 -6.92 7.45 14.08
C ARG A 48 -8.10 6.72 13.45
N PHE A 49 -8.93 6.12 14.29
CA PHE A 49 -10.22 5.59 13.86
C PHE A 49 -11.23 6.71 13.73
N VAL A 50 -12.06 6.66 12.69
CA VAL A 50 -13.17 7.59 12.47
C VAL A 50 -14.43 6.84 12.09
N SER A 51 -15.59 7.43 12.39
CA SER A 51 -16.91 6.82 12.17
C SER A 51 -17.54 7.19 10.83
N GLU A 52 -17.10 8.30 10.22
CA GLU A 52 -17.71 8.82 8.99
C GLU A 52 -16.65 9.47 8.10
N THR A 53 -16.83 9.31 6.79
CA THR A 53 -15.98 9.91 5.77
C THR A 53 -16.84 10.39 4.60
N LYS A 54 -16.32 11.35 3.81
CA LYS A 54 -16.95 11.77 2.55
C LYS A 54 -15.93 11.93 1.44
N GLY A 55 -16.35 11.74 0.20
CA GLY A 55 -15.49 11.95 -0.95
C GLY A 55 -15.97 11.23 -2.19
N MET A 56 -15.16 11.29 -3.24
CA MET A 56 -15.44 10.57 -4.48
C MET A 56 -15.28 9.07 -4.25
N PHE A 57 -16.14 8.27 -4.87
CA PHE A 57 -16.18 6.82 -4.68
C PHE A 57 -16.33 6.41 -3.20
N HIS A 58 -17.15 7.16 -2.46
CA HIS A 58 -17.43 6.87 -1.06
C HIS A 58 -17.90 5.42 -0.87
N VAL A 59 -17.42 4.81 0.21
CA VAL A 59 -17.76 3.45 0.61
C VAL A 59 -18.27 3.51 2.04
N LEU A 60 -19.49 3.03 2.26
CA LEU A 60 -20.06 2.89 3.59
C LEU A 60 -19.45 1.65 4.27
N ALA A 61 -18.84 1.82 5.44
CA ALA A 61 -18.17 0.78 6.20
C ALA A 61 -18.36 1.01 7.71
N PRO A 62 -18.27 -0.04 8.54
CA PRO A 62 -18.39 0.10 10.00
C PRO A 62 -17.18 0.82 10.61
N HIS A 63 -16.02 0.78 9.96
CA HIS A 63 -14.78 1.36 10.46
C HIS A 63 -13.94 2.00 9.36
N TYR A 64 -13.32 3.12 9.71
CA TYR A 64 -12.36 3.84 8.88
C TYR A 64 -11.11 4.16 9.70
N LEU A 65 -9.94 4.01 9.07
CA LEU A 65 -8.66 4.39 9.64
C LEU A 65 -8.05 5.49 8.77
N VAL A 66 -7.76 6.63 9.37
CA VAL A 66 -7.05 7.73 8.71
C VAL A 66 -5.58 7.66 9.08
N PHE A 67 -4.69 7.65 8.08
CA PHE A 67 -3.26 7.88 8.28
C PHE A 67 -2.95 9.36 8.05
N SER A 68 -2.13 9.94 8.92
CA SER A 68 -1.76 11.35 8.88
C SER A 68 -0.27 11.55 9.09
N GLY A 69 0.29 12.55 8.40
CA GLY A 69 1.66 12.99 8.57
C GLY A 69 1.87 13.82 9.84
N VAL A 70 3.13 13.94 10.25
CA VAL A 70 3.61 14.80 11.34
C VAL A 70 4.51 15.94 10.81
N GLY A 71 4.58 16.14 9.49
CA GLY A 71 5.31 17.24 8.85
C GLY A 71 6.74 16.89 8.41
N LYS A 72 7.06 15.61 8.26
CA LYS A 72 8.33 15.09 7.73
C LYS A 72 8.22 14.72 6.25
N ASP A 73 9.38 14.66 5.59
CA ASP A 73 9.47 14.03 4.28
C ASP A 73 9.19 12.52 4.40
N ARG A 74 8.85 11.87 3.27
CA ARG A 74 8.62 10.42 3.15
C ARG A 74 7.39 9.84 3.87
N GLU A 75 6.57 10.67 4.51
CA GLU A 75 5.38 10.21 5.24
C GLU A 75 4.33 9.53 4.36
N LEU A 76 4.18 9.97 3.10
CA LEU A 76 3.26 9.37 2.13
C LEU A 76 3.68 7.92 1.82
N GLU A 77 4.97 7.70 1.63
CA GLU A 77 5.58 6.39 1.42
C GLU A 77 5.35 5.48 2.64
N ASN A 78 5.59 5.97 3.86
CA ASN A 78 5.33 5.21 5.08
C ASN A 78 3.85 4.88 5.28
N ALA A 79 2.94 5.81 4.98
CA ALA A 79 1.50 5.54 5.03
C ALA A 79 1.09 4.41 4.08
N GLY A 80 1.65 4.39 2.88
CA GLY A 80 1.46 3.29 1.94
C GLY A 80 2.03 1.96 2.45
N PHE A 81 3.24 2.01 3.03
CA PHE A 81 3.96 0.84 3.49
C PHE A 81 3.28 0.14 4.68
N ILE A 82 2.96 0.90 5.73
CA ILE A 82 2.24 0.42 6.91
C ILE A 82 0.81 0.03 6.55
N GLY A 83 0.10 0.90 5.82
CA GLY A 83 -1.28 0.64 5.45
C GLY A 83 -1.42 -0.63 4.61
N GLN A 84 -0.43 -0.98 3.78
CA GLN A 84 -0.47 -2.24 3.04
C GLN A 84 -0.13 -3.47 3.91
N GLN A 85 0.75 -3.34 4.91
CA GLN A 85 0.93 -4.40 5.91
C GLN A 85 -0.39 -4.65 6.66
N LEU A 86 -1.08 -3.58 7.05
CA LEU A 86 -2.41 -3.64 7.67
C LEU A 86 -3.43 -4.30 6.73
N MET A 87 -3.49 -3.92 5.45
CA MET A 87 -4.44 -4.51 4.49
C MET A 87 -4.26 -6.03 4.30
N LEU A 88 -3.01 -6.51 4.29
CA LEU A 88 -2.72 -7.94 4.22
C LEU A 88 -3.10 -8.64 5.53
N TRP A 89 -2.82 -8.01 6.66
CA TRP A 89 -3.19 -8.55 7.98
C TRP A 89 -4.71 -8.56 8.19
N LEU A 90 -5.45 -7.53 7.81
CA LEU A 90 -6.92 -7.53 7.85
C LEU A 90 -7.48 -8.70 7.04
N SER A 91 -6.95 -8.91 5.83
CA SER A 91 -7.32 -10.05 5.00
C SER A 91 -7.05 -11.39 5.70
N SER A 92 -6.01 -11.46 6.54
CA SER A 92 -5.70 -12.62 7.36
C SER A 92 -6.63 -12.88 8.53
N GLN A 93 -7.29 -11.84 9.02
CA GLN A 93 -8.33 -11.92 10.04
C GLN A 93 -9.74 -12.06 9.43
N ASN A 94 -9.83 -12.41 8.13
CA ASN A 94 -11.08 -12.46 7.40
C ASN A 94 -11.86 -11.12 7.37
N LEU A 95 -11.13 -10.00 7.43
CA LEU A 95 -11.66 -8.64 7.30
C LEU A 95 -11.35 -8.08 5.92
N GLY A 96 -12.38 -7.54 5.28
CA GLY A 96 -12.25 -6.82 4.01
C GLY A 96 -11.71 -5.41 4.24
N GLY A 97 -11.02 -4.87 3.24
CA GLY A 97 -10.55 -3.49 3.28
C GLY A 97 -10.49 -2.84 1.90
N VAL A 98 -10.54 -1.50 1.88
CA VAL A 98 -10.34 -0.70 0.67
C VAL A 98 -9.65 0.63 0.97
N TRP A 99 -8.71 0.99 0.09
CA TRP A 99 -8.08 2.31 0.05
C TRP A 99 -9.05 3.36 -0.49
N LEU A 100 -9.22 4.45 0.26
CA LEU A 100 -10.07 5.59 -0.09
C LEU A 100 -9.23 6.86 -0.30
N GLY A 101 -8.47 6.90 -1.40
CA GLY A 101 -7.56 8.01 -1.72
C GLY A 101 -8.22 9.33 -2.13
N ALA A 102 -9.54 9.36 -2.28
CA ALA A 102 -10.32 10.56 -2.60
C ALA A 102 -11.37 10.91 -1.52
N SER A 103 -11.25 10.28 -0.35
CA SER A 103 -12.10 10.52 0.82
C SER A 103 -11.37 11.34 1.87
N ARG A 104 -12.16 12.00 2.72
CA ARG A 104 -11.69 12.76 3.88
C ARG A 104 -12.57 12.48 5.09
N ASP A 105 -11.97 12.60 6.25
CA ASP A 105 -12.68 12.67 7.53
C ASP A 105 -13.63 13.88 7.54
N VAL A 106 -14.81 13.72 8.12
CA VAL A 106 -15.81 14.78 8.27
C VAL A 106 -15.93 15.29 9.71
N SER A 107 -15.27 14.62 10.65
CA SER A 107 -15.26 14.99 12.06
C SER A 107 -14.45 16.27 12.29
N VAL A 108 -14.64 16.84 13.48
CA VAL A 108 -13.86 17.99 13.97
C VAL A 108 -12.36 17.68 14.13
N ASN A 109 -11.98 16.40 14.18
CA ASN A 109 -10.61 15.93 14.33
C ASN A 109 -9.86 15.82 12.99
N ARG A 110 -10.48 16.25 11.89
CA ARG A 110 -9.83 16.28 10.57
C ARG A 110 -8.58 17.15 10.61
N SER A 111 -7.48 16.62 10.07
CA SER A 111 -6.22 17.34 9.95
C SER A 111 -5.92 17.69 8.48
N SER A 112 -5.23 18.81 8.27
CA SER A 112 -4.63 19.13 6.96
C SER A 112 -3.51 18.16 6.57
N SER A 113 -2.96 17.44 7.55
CA SER A 113 -1.91 16.43 7.37
C SER A 113 -2.47 15.03 7.08
N ASP A 114 -3.79 14.87 6.92
CA ASP A 114 -4.39 13.59 6.52
C ASP A 114 -3.88 13.15 5.14
N ILE A 115 -3.38 11.92 5.06
CA ILE A 115 -2.75 11.36 3.86
C ILE A 115 -3.74 10.50 3.08
N VAL A 116 -4.29 9.47 3.74
CA VAL A 116 -5.11 8.45 3.10
C VAL A 116 -5.98 7.74 4.13
N ILE A 117 -7.12 7.24 3.68
CA ILE A 117 -8.08 6.51 4.50
C ILE A 117 -8.17 5.06 4.03
N ILE A 118 -8.30 4.13 4.98
CA ILE A 118 -8.69 2.75 4.74
C ILE A 118 -10.05 2.52 5.39
N ALA A 119 -11.04 2.08 4.60
CA ALA A 119 -12.28 1.52 5.13
C ALA A 119 -12.12 0.02 5.30
N PHE A 120 -12.67 -0.55 6.39
CA PHE A 120 -12.56 -1.97 6.67
C PHE A 120 -13.71 -2.51 7.53
N GLY A 121 -13.87 -3.83 7.53
CA GLY A 121 -14.91 -4.52 8.28
C GLY A 121 -15.18 -5.93 7.75
N ARG A 122 -16.22 -6.58 8.30
CA ARG A 122 -16.72 -7.85 7.77
C ARG A 122 -17.43 -7.61 6.44
N ALA A 123 -17.21 -8.47 5.46
CA ALA A 123 -17.91 -8.42 4.19
C ALA A 123 -19.00 -9.51 4.11
N PRO A 124 -20.13 -9.27 3.43
CA PRO A 124 -21.18 -10.27 3.25
C PRO A 124 -20.78 -11.42 2.31
N GLY A 125 -19.71 -11.23 1.51
CA GLY A 125 -19.18 -12.23 0.59
C GLY A 125 -17.68 -12.43 0.73
N SER A 126 -17.09 -13.17 -0.21
CA SER A 126 -15.65 -13.45 -0.19
C SER A 126 -14.82 -12.16 -0.26
N ILE A 127 -13.93 -12.01 0.72
CA ILE A 127 -12.88 -10.97 0.76
C ILE A 127 -11.65 -11.37 -0.06
N TYR A 128 -11.67 -12.57 -0.65
CA TYR A 128 -10.62 -13.13 -1.45
C TYR A 128 -10.99 -13.10 -2.93
N ARG A 129 -9.97 -13.13 -3.79
CA ARG A 129 -10.09 -13.24 -5.24
C ARG A 129 -9.05 -14.21 -5.78
N GLU A 130 -9.35 -14.81 -6.91
CA GLU A 130 -8.44 -15.66 -7.66
C GLU A 130 -7.41 -14.82 -8.43
N LEU A 131 -6.28 -15.43 -8.77
CA LEU A 131 -5.22 -14.76 -9.53
C LEU A 131 -5.68 -14.22 -10.88
N SER A 132 -6.62 -14.89 -11.53
CA SER A 132 -7.22 -14.46 -12.80
C SER A 132 -8.03 -13.16 -12.69
N GLU A 133 -8.50 -12.80 -11.49
CA GLU A 133 -9.27 -11.58 -11.24
C GLU A 133 -8.35 -10.34 -11.05
N PHE A 134 -7.03 -10.53 -10.95
CA PHE A 134 -6.09 -9.42 -10.86
C PHE A 134 -5.89 -8.75 -12.22
N ARG A 135 -6.49 -7.57 -12.38
CA ARG A 135 -6.19 -6.70 -13.51
C ARG A 135 -4.89 -5.95 -13.26
N ARG A 136 -3.81 -6.35 -13.93
CA ARG A 136 -2.49 -5.72 -13.86
C ARG A 136 -1.91 -5.50 -15.25
N LYS A 137 -0.98 -4.54 -15.38
CA LYS A 137 -0.11 -4.39 -16.56
C LYS A 137 0.65 -5.70 -16.78
N SER A 138 1.11 -5.96 -18.00
CA SER A 138 2.01 -7.10 -18.21
C SER A 138 3.28 -6.94 -17.36
N THR A 139 3.86 -8.03 -16.85
CA THR A 139 5.06 -7.96 -16.01
C THR A 139 6.26 -7.38 -16.75
N VAL A 140 6.33 -7.51 -18.08
CA VAL A 140 7.37 -6.89 -18.93
C VAL A 140 7.23 -5.37 -19.02
N GLU A 141 6.05 -4.82 -18.80
CA GLU A 141 5.84 -3.37 -18.80
C GLU A 141 6.38 -2.71 -17.52
N ILE A 142 6.44 -3.47 -16.42
CA ILE A 142 6.87 -2.98 -15.10
C ILE A 142 8.25 -3.47 -14.70
N SER A 143 8.89 -4.38 -15.46
CA SER A 143 10.19 -4.93 -15.07
C SER A 143 11.00 -5.52 -16.23
N ASN A 144 12.34 -5.46 -16.13
CA ASN A 144 13.25 -6.21 -17.01
C ASN A 144 13.54 -7.65 -16.52
N ILE A 145 13.02 -8.05 -15.37
CA ILE A 145 13.14 -9.40 -14.80
C ILE A 145 11.75 -9.99 -14.50
N PRO A 146 10.86 -10.10 -15.51
CA PRO A 146 9.42 -10.35 -15.34
C PRO A 146 9.07 -11.70 -14.68
N LYS A 147 10.00 -12.67 -14.68
CA LYS A 147 9.79 -14.00 -14.09
C LYS A 147 10.18 -14.09 -12.61
N ASN A 148 10.87 -13.08 -12.08
CA ASN A 148 11.38 -13.12 -10.73
C ASN A 148 10.24 -13.12 -9.69
N LYS A 149 10.40 -13.92 -8.62
CA LYS A 149 9.38 -14.13 -7.58
C LYS A 149 9.02 -12.85 -6.79
N PHE A 150 10.00 -11.98 -6.51
CA PHE A 150 9.75 -10.73 -5.81
C PHE A 150 9.00 -9.73 -6.71
N ILE A 151 9.31 -9.72 -8.01
CA ILE A 151 8.57 -8.95 -8.99
C ILE A 151 7.12 -9.44 -9.11
N LYS A 152 6.89 -10.76 -9.10
CA LYS A 152 5.54 -11.33 -9.09
C LYS A 152 4.74 -10.90 -7.85
N ALA A 153 5.37 -10.87 -6.68
CA ALA A 153 4.72 -10.39 -5.45
C ALA A 153 4.37 -8.89 -5.53
N ALA A 154 5.32 -8.06 -5.96
CA ALA A 154 5.13 -6.62 -6.17
C ALA A 154 4.10 -6.30 -7.25
N HIS A 155 4.03 -7.10 -8.31
CA HIS A 155 3.07 -6.96 -9.42
C HIS A 155 1.61 -6.99 -8.93
N LEU A 156 1.33 -7.74 -7.86
CA LEU A 156 -0.02 -7.87 -7.31
C LEU A 156 -0.42 -6.72 -6.37
N ALA A 157 0.50 -5.79 -6.05
CA ALA A 157 0.22 -4.62 -5.22
C ALA A 157 -0.95 -3.78 -5.77
N PRO A 158 -1.86 -3.28 -4.92
CA PRO A 158 -2.85 -2.30 -5.34
C PRO A 158 -2.19 -0.95 -5.67
N SER A 159 -2.91 -0.10 -6.39
CA SER A 159 -2.56 1.31 -6.58
C SER A 159 -3.82 2.13 -6.86
N GLY A 160 -3.78 3.43 -6.61
CA GLY A 160 -4.86 4.34 -6.96
C GLY A 160 -5.19 4.26 -8.45
N LEU A 161 -6.49 4.17 -8.77
CA LEU A 161 -7.00 4.00 -10.14
C LEU A 161 -6.35 2.82 -10.90
N ASN A 162 -5.74 1.88 -10.18
CA ASN A 162 -4.94 0.77 -10.74
C ASN A 162 -3.79 1.23 -11.67
N LEU A 163 -3.24 2.43 -11.44
CA LEU A 163 -2.22 3.05 -12.28
C LEU A 163 -0.92 2.24 -12.37
N GLN A 164 -0.58 1.52 -11.31
CA GLN A 164 0.67 0.77 -11.16
C GLN A 164 1.88 1.64 -11.56
N PRO A 165 2.11 2.76 -10.84
CA PRO A 165 3.04 3.81 -11.26
C PRO A 165 4.49 3.46 -10.90
N TRP A 166 4.92 2.22 -11.15
CA TRP A 166 6.25 1.73 -10.83
C TRP A 166 6.92 1.04 -12.01
N TYR A 167 8.24 1.03 -11.99
CA TYR A 167 9.07 0.16 -12.83
C TYR A 167 10.27 -0.34 -12.02
N PHE A 168 10.67 -1.58 -12.25
CA PHE A 168 11.73 -2.28 -11.54
C PHE A 168 12.82 -2.74 -12.52
N LYS A 169 14.05 -2.31 -12.31
CA LYS A 169 15.17 -2.67 -13.18
C LYS A 169 16.24 -3.38 -12.37
N LYS A 170 16.50 -4.66 -12.67
CA LYS A 170 17.70 -5.32 -12.16
C LYS A 170 18.95 -4.71 -12.82
N VAL A 171 19.90 -4.30 -11.99
CA VAL A 171 21.25 -3.87 -12.36
C VAL A 171 22.18 -4.53 -11.34
N ASP A 172 23.03 -5.44 -11.79
CA ASP A 172 23.89 -6.26 -10.94
C ASP A 172 23.09 -6.92 -9.79
N ASN A 173 23.50 -6.69 -8.55
CA ASN A 173 22.87 -7.20 -7.33
C ASN A 173 21.87 -6.21 -6.73
N LYS A 174 21.28 -5.32 -7.54
CA LYS A 174 20.28 -4.34 -7.11
C LYS A 174 19.04 -4.41 -7.99
N VAL A 175 17.88 -4.13 -7.39
CA VAL A 175 16.69 -3.73 -8.16
C VAL A 175 16.49 -2.24 -7.96
N ILE A 176 16.75 -1.50 -9.03
CA ILE A 176 16.50 -0.07 -9.14
C ILE A 176 15.00 0.14 -9.31
N ILE A 177 14.44 1.02 -8.48
CA ILE A 177 13.01 1.29 -8.39
C ILE A 177 12.73 2.69 -8.93
N TYR A 178 11.68 2.76 -9.73
CA TYR A 178 11.27 3.97 -10.39
C TYR A 178 9.80 4.25 -10.12
N ARG A 179 9.48 5.52 -9.88
CA ARG A 179 8.11 6.01 -9.83
C ARG A 179 7.75 6.68 -11.15
N GLN A 180 6.63 6.30 -11.75
CA GLN A 180 6.16 6.88 -13.00
C GLN A 180 5.80 8.36 -12.81
N ILE A 181 6.24 9.21 -13.74
CA ILE A 181 5.82 10.60 -13.82
C ILE A 181 4.48 10.62 -14.57
N LEU A 182 3.41 10.96 -13.85
CA LEU A 182 2.08 11.06 -14.46
C LEU A 182 2.03 12.23 -15.44
N LYS A 183 1.43 12.00 -16.60
CA LYS A 183 1.16 13.05 -17.59
C LYS A 183 -0.16 13.76 -17.25
N LEU A 184 -0.35 14.96 -17.78
CA LEU A 184 -1.66 15.63 -17.75
C LEU A 184 -2.70 14.80 -18.54
N PRO A 185 -3.97 14.77 -18.09
CA PRO A 185 -4.52 15.42 -16.89
C PRO A 185 -4.33 14.60 -15.60
N MET A 186 -3.78 13.38 -15.68
CA MET A 186 -3.71 12.45 -14.55
C MET A 186 -2.86 12.97 -13.39
N SER A 187 -1.80 13.72 -13.68
CA SER A 187 -0.97 14.35 -12.64
C SER A 187 -1.71 15.39 -11.81
N LEU A 188 -2.83 15.96 -12.28
CA LEU A 188 -3.69 16.86 -11.50
C LEU A 188 -4.68 16.07 -10.65
N ALA A 189 -5.30 15.05 -11.24
CA ALA A 189 -6.34 14.26 -10.60
C ALA A 189 -5.82 13.27 -9.55
N TYR A 190 -4.55 12.86 -9.61
CA TYR A 190 -3.99 11.88 -8.68
C TYR A 190 -2.61 12.28 -8.14
N LYS A 191 -2.53 12.45 -6.82
CA LYS A 191 -1.33 12.92 -6.10
C LYS A 191 -0.69 11.90 -5.16
N LEU A 192 -1.30 10.72 -5.02
CA LEU A 192 -0.90 9.70 -4.03
C LEU A 192 0.08 8.66 -4.59
N THR A 193 0.80 8.94 -5.68
CA THR A 193 1.77 7.97 -6.24
C THR A 193 2.91 7.62 -5.28
N LYS A 194 3.20 8.46 -4.28
CA LYS A 194 4.14 8.13 -3.19
C LYS A 194 3.57 7.07 -2.23
N VAL A 195 2.27 7.15 -1.93
CA VAL A 195 1.54 6.09 -1.19
C VAL A 195 1.59 4.79 -2.00
N ASP A 196 1.34 4.84 -3.31
CA ASP A 196 1.46 3.66 -4.17
C ASP A 196 2.88 3.03 -4.13
N MET A 197 3.94 3.85 -4.04
CA MET A 197 5.31 3.34 -3.90
C MET A 197 5.52 2.63 -2.56
N GLY A 198 5.00 3.20 -1.46
CA GLY A 198 4.99 2.54 -0.16
C GLY A 198 4.27 1.19 -0.19
N ILE A 199 3.09 1.15 -0.82
CA ILE A 199 2.28 -0.07 -0.98
C ILE A 199 3.07 -1.17 -1.71
N VAL A 200 3.73 -0.85 -2.85
CA VAL A 200 4.46 -1.87 -3.60
C VAL A 200 5.75 -2.30 -2.90
N LEU A 201 6.41 -1.40 -2.16
CA LEU A 201 7.54 -1.77 -1.31
C LEU A 201 7.14 -2.67 -0.15
N SER A 202 5.94 -2.50 0.41
CA SER A 202 5.38 -3.42 1.41
C SER A 202 5.26 -4.84 0.87
N HIS A 203 4.90 -5.01 -0.41
CA HIS A 203 4.88 -6.31 -1.07
C HIS A 203 6.28 -6.92 -1.22
N PHE A 204 7.29 -6.12 -1.53
CA PHE A 204 8.68 -6.59 -1.51
C PHE A 204 9.08 -7.03 -0.11
N TYR A 205 8.87 -6.17 0.88
CA TYR A 205 9.19 -6.46 2.28
C TYR A 205 8.58 -7.76 2.78
N VAL A 206 7.26 -7.96 2.56
CA VAL A 206 6.58 -9.21 2.94
C VAL A 206 7.15 -10.41 2.19
N ALA A 207 7.43 -10.29 0.90
CA ALA A 207 8.02 -11.37 0.12
C ALA A 207 9.46 -11.70 0.56
N TYR A 208 10.26 -10.70 0.89
CA TYR A 208 11.62 -10.89 1.41
C TYR A 208 11.59 -11.63 2.74
N LYS A 209 10.76 -11.20 3.69
CA LYS A 209 10.58 -11.89 4.98
C LYS A 209 10.12 -13.34 4.78
N HIS A 210 9.16 -13.61 3.89
CA HIS A 210 8.72 -14.97 3.56
C HIS A 210 9.86 -15.87 3.06
N PHE A 211 10.75 -15.33 2.23
CA PHE A 211 11.90 -16.07 1.69
C PHE A 211 13.16 -15.96 2.58
N ASN A 212 13.01 -15.60 3.86
CA ASN A 212 14.10 -15.45 4.83
C ASN A 212 15.24 -14.54 4.33
N LYS A 213 14.89 -13.48 3.60
CA LYS A 213 15.82 -12.44 3.14
C LYS A 213 15.63 -11.15 3.93
N ASP A 214 16.71 -10.42 4.11
CA ASP A 214 16.68 -9.09 4.72
C ASP A 214 16.23 -8.05 3.69
N PHE A 215 15.16 -7.32 4.00
CA PHE A 215 14.65 -6.26 3.14
C PHE A 215 15.27 -4.94 3.55
N LYS A 216 16.05 -4.34 2.65
CA LYS A 216 16.55 -2.97 2.81
C LYS A 216 16.26 -2.17 1.56
N PHE A 217 15.56 -1.06 1.77
CA PHE A 217 15.35 -0.04 0.75
C PHE A 217 16.33 1.09 1.00
N HIS A 218 16.99 1.53 -0.06
CA HIS A 218 17.99 2.58 -0.03
C HIS A 218 17.59 3.70 -0.97
N GLU A 219 17.71 4.92 -0.48
CA GLU A 219 17.72 6.13 -1.32
C GLU A 219 19.17 6.56 -1.49
N ASP A 220 19.51 7.02 -2.69
CA ASP A 220 20.78 7.66 -2.98
C ASP A 220 20.58 8.78 -4.00
N ASP A 221 21.63 9.57 -4.21
CA ASP A 221 21.65 10.65 -5.20
C ASP A 221 22.16 10.16 -6.57
N LEU A 222 22.14 8.85 -6.83
CA LEU A 222 22.60 8.31 -8.10
C LEU A 222 21.63 8.68 -9.22
N ASN A 223 22.19 9.15 -10.33
CA ASN A 223 21.40 9.45 -11.51
C ASN A 223 21.20 8.19 -12.34
N HIS A 224 20.06 7.53 -12.13
CA HIS A 224 19.60 6.44 -12.97
C HIS A 224 18.49 6.96 -13.92
N PRO A 225 18.80 7.55 -15.07
CA PRO A 225 17.77 8.14 -15.93
C PRO A 225 16.87 7.06 -16.56
N LYS A 226 15.56 7.32 -16.57
CA LYS A 226 14.57 6.53 -17.31
C LYS A 226 13.45 7.45 -17.79
N LYS A 227 13.28 7.56 -19.11
CA LYS A 227 12.26 8.43 -19.72
C LYS A 227 10.86 8.13 -19.17
N GLY A 228 10.18 9.16 -18.66
CA GLY A 228 8.83 9.05 -18.09
C GLY A 228 8.78 8.58 -16.64
N TYR A 229 9.93 8.43 -15.98
CA TYR A 229 10.03 7.96 -14.60
C TYR A 229 10.99 8.85 -13.81
N LYS A 230 10.72 8.97 -12.51
CA LYS A 230 11.67 9.50 -11.53
C LYS A 230 12.31 8.31 -10.82
N TYR A 231 13.64 8.32 -10.70
CA TYR A 231 14.34 7.40 -9.82
C TYR A 231 13.81 7.54 -8.39
N PHE A 232 13.61 6.41 -7.73
CA PHE A 232 13.01 6.36 -6.40
C PHE A 232 13.96 5.79 -5.35
N GLY A 233 14.82 4.85 -5.73
CA GLY A 233 15.77 4.19 -4.83
C GLY A 233 16.08 2.79 -5.34
N TYR A 234 16.70 1.96 -4.52
CA TYR A 234 16.96 0.56 -4.85
C TYR A 234 16.77 -0.37 -3.65
N ILE A 235 16.59 -1.66 -3.94
CA ILE A 235 16.68 -2.73 -2.95
C ILE A 235 17.88 -3.61 -3.28
N ASP A 236 18.57 -4.08 -2.25
CA ASP A 236 19.60 -5.10 -2.41
C ASP A 236 18.96 -6.39 -2.89
N PHE A 237 19.55 -6.98 -3.93
CA PHE A 237 18.99 -8.10 -4.66
C PHE A 237 20.02 -9.22 -4.71
N SER A 238 20.15 -9.97 -3.62
CA SER A 238 20.81 -11.28 -3.66
C SER A 238 19.81 -12.28 -4.23
N GLU A 239 20.19 -13.06 -5.25
CA GLU A 239 19.37 -14.18 -5.74
C GLU A 239 19.44 -15.39 -4.80
#